data_AF-A0A525WLJ1-F1
#
_entry.id   AF-A0A525WLJ1-F1
#
_cell.length_a   1.000
_cell.length_b   1.000
_cell.length_c   1.000
_cell.angle_alpha   90.00
_cell.angle_beta   90.00
_cell.angle_gamma   90.00
#
_symmetry.space_group_name_H-M   'P 1'
#
loop_
_entity.id
_entity.type
_entity.pdbx_description
1 polymer ?
#
loop_
_entity_poly.entity_id
_entity_poly.type
_entity_poly.pdbx_seq_one_letter_code
_entity_poly.pdbx_strand_id
1 'polypeptide(L)'
;MTLAEELELQKAGVRIQNQAGQYGGARPAALAWLVAFLQDDHTKYSMGDWTLRWWEVLKFCGDGGLPPEELRLCNLTSITGRAEGLYTNIALAPNAAARFWMSSLKSSSLAGLKHYVAGGALGTGALPMNFTVRKGTPGLAATVPHYDAAFTYQMINLVAEFGPRLGQCRYCKTMYLAGRSDKTYCSAVCQAMQWKIDHPKTPPVKPSKPTVKGRKKPTAKKGGRHAKR
;
A
#
# COMPACT_ATOMS: atom_id res chain seq x y z
N MET A 1 15.51 15.05 -23.34
CA MET A 1 15.63 13.75 -22.66
C MET A 1 16.64 12.93 -23.43
N THR A 2 17.59 12.32 -22.73
CA THR A 2 18.62 11.45 -23.30
C THR A 2 18.13 10.01 -23.35
N LEU A 3 18.77 9.16 -24.17
CA LEU A 3 18.46 7.73 -24.24
C LEU A 3 18.57 7.03 -22.87
N ALA A 4 19.52 7.46 -22.04
CA ALA A 4 19.71 6.92 -20.70
C ALA A 4 18.52 7.25 -19.77
N GLU A 5 17.99 8.48 -19.86
CA GLU A 5 16.81 8.90 -19.09
C GLU A 5 15.55 8.17 -19.54
N GLU A 6 15.39 7.94 -20.84
CA GLU A 6 14.28 7.14 -21.39
C GLU A 6 14.31 5.70 -20.88
N LEU A 7 15.51 5.08 -20.85
CA LEU A 7 15.70 3.74 -20.33
C LEU A 7 15.37 3.65 -18.84
N GLU A 8 15.76 4.65 -18.04
CA GLU A 8 15.43 4.69 -16.61
C GLU A 8 13.92 4.85 -16.36
N LEU A 9 13.21 5.65 -17.18
CA LEU A 9 11.75 5.74 -17.12
C LEU A 9 11.06 4.42 -17.48
N GLN A 10 11.59 3.68 -18.46
CA GLN A 10 11.07 2.35 -18.79
C GLN A 10 11.26 1.37 -17.64
N LYS A 11 12.47 1.30 -17.07
CA LYS A 11 12.76 0.47 -15.89
C LYS A 11 11.88 0.85 -14.71
N ALA A 12 11.62 2.14 -14.50
CA ALA A 12 10.73 2.63 -13.46
C ALA A 12 9.30 2.10 -13.64
N GLY A 13 8.78 2.08 -14.88
CA GLY A 13 7.48 1.50 -15.19
C GLY A 13 7.41 0.02 -14.80
N VAL A 14 8.43 -0.75 -15.16
CA VAL A 14 8.55 -2.17 -14.78
C VAL A 14 8.56 -2.34 -13.25
N ARG A 15 9.25 -1.46 -12.52
CA ARG A 15 9.27 -1.51 -11.04
C ARG A 15 7.91 -1.24 -10.42
N ILE A 16 7.16 -0.26 -10.95
CA ILE A 16 5.80 0.04 -10.49
C ILE A 16 4.86 -1.15 -10.75
N GLN A 17 5.05 -1.87 -11.86
CA GLN A 17 4.20 -2.96 -12.30
C GLN A 17 4.66 -4.36 -11.85
N ASN A 18 5.76 -4.47 -11.10
CA ASN A 18 6.39 -5.76 -10.81
C ASN A 18 5.46 -6.78 -10.10
N GLN A 19 4.37 -6.30 -9.49
CA GLN A 19 3.35 -7.10 -8.80
C GLN A 19 2.00 -7.13 -9.55
N ALA A 20 1.96 -6.83 -10.85
CA ALA A 20 0.73 -6.82 -11.66
C ALA A 20 -0.07 -8.14 -11.53
N GLY A 21 0.60 -9.29 -11.63
CA GLY A 21 -0.04 -10.60 -11.47
C GLY A 21 -0.65 -10.82 -10.08
N GLN A 22 -0.07 -10.25 -9.02
CA GLN A 22 -0.58 -10.37 -7.66
C GLN A 22 -1.85 -9.55 -7.41
N TYR A 23 -1.97 -8.38 -8.05
CA TYR A 23 -3.10 -7.47 -7.82
C TYR A 23 -4.18 -7.51 -8.90
N GLY A 24 -4.00 -8.33 -9.94
CA GLY A 24 -4.97 -8.52 -11.01
C GLY A 24 -4.87 -7.51 -12.15
N GLY A 25 -3.66 -6.98 -12.41
CA GLY A 25 -3.38 -6.07 -13.53
C GLY A 25 -2.41 -4.94 -13.17
N ALA A 26 -2.04 -4.13 -14.17
CA ALA A 26 -1.11 -3.02 -14.00
C ALA A 26 -1.66 -1.91 -13.10
N ARG A 27 -2.93 -1.48 -13.30
CA ARG A 27 -3.54 -0.40 -12.49
C ARG A 27 -3.60 -0.73 -10.99
N PRO A 28 -4.08 -1.92 -10.56
CA PRO A 28 -4.03 -2.31 -9.16
C PRO A 28 -2.60 -2.39 -8.60
N ALA A 29 -1.62 -2.87 -9.38
CA ALA A 29 -0.23 -2.90 -8.94
C ALA A 29 0.35 -1.50 -8.77
N ALA A 30 0.03 -0.56 -9.64
CA ALA A 30 0.41 0.83 -9.49
C ALA A 30 -0.17 1.46 -8.21
N LEU A 31 -1.42 1.15 -7.87
CA LEU A 31 -2.00 1.58 -6.59
C LEU A 31 -1.28 0.94 -5.40
N ALA A 32 -0.94 -0.35 -5.48
CA ALA A 32 -0.18 -1.02 -4.42
C ALA A 32 1.23 -0.42 -4.25
N TRP A 33 1.92 -0.11 -5.36
CA TRP A 33 3.19 0.63 -5.37
C TRP A 33 3.00 1.99 -4.71
N LEU A 34 1.97 2.76 -5.08
CA LEU A 34 1.69 4.08 -4.51
C LEU A 34 1.52 3.98 -2.99
N VAL A 35 0.70 3.04 -2.51
CA VAL A 35 0.46 2.80 -1.08
C VAL A 35 1.75 2.46 -0.35
N ALA A 36 2.61 1.63 -0.94
CA ALA A 36 3.91 1.28 -0.36
C ALA A 36 4.85 2.50 -0.35
N PHE A 37 4.98 3.18 -1.49
CA PHE A 37 5.80 4.37 -1.67
C PHE A 37 5.42 5.45 -0.65
N LEU A 38 4.13 5.73 -0.45
CA LEU A 38 3.68 6.77 0.48
C LEU A 38 3.97 6.46 1.94
N GLN A 39 4.05 5.19 2.32
CA GLN A 39 4.28 4.76 3.70
C GLN A 39 5.75 4.50 4.03
N ASP A 40 6.61 4.38 3.01
CA ASP A 40 8.01 4.04 3.19
C ASP A 40 8.78 5.13 3.97
N ASP A 41 9.88 4.81 4.62
CA ASP A 41 10.67 5.80 5.34
C ASP A 41 11.74 6.40 4.43
N HIS A 42 11.39 7.49 3.75
CA HIS A 42 12.29 8.15 2.79
C HIS A 42 13.51 8.82 3.43
N THR A 43 13.54 8.97 4.76
CA THR A 43 14.72 9.48 5.47
C THR A 43 15.86 8.46 5.47
N LYS A 44 15.52 7.17 5.34
CA LYS A 44 16.46 6.05 5.32
C LYS A 44 17.00 5.71 3.93
N TYR A 45 16.54 6.38 2.88
CA TYR A 45 17.00 6.10 1.53
C TYR A 45 18.47 6.45 1.35
N SER A 46 19.22 5.49 0.82
CA SER A 46 20.49 5.76 0.18
C SER A 46 20.28 6.69 -1.04
N MET A 47 21.35 7.31 -1.53
CA MET A 47 21.26 8.12 -2.76
C MET A 47 20.78 7.29 -3.97
N GLY A 48 21.19 6.02 -4.04
CA GLY A 48 20.74 5.09 -5.08
C GLY A 48 19.25 4.81 -5.00
N ASP A 49 18.75 4.42 -3.82
CA ASP A 49 17.32 4.14 -3.62
C ASP A 49 16.47 5.37 -3.90
N TRP A 50 16.94 6.53 -3.45
CA TRP A 50 16.26 7.78 -3.69
C TRP A 50 16.17 8.12 -5.19
N THR A 51 17.25 7.90 -5.94
CA THR A 51 17.27 8.09 -7.40
C THR A 51 16.30 7.12 -8.10
N LEU A 52 16.23 5.88 -7.65
CA LEU A 52 15.26 4.92 -8.20
C LEU A 52 13.81 5.35 -7.95
N ARG A 53 13.50 5.84 -6.75
CA ARG A 53 12.17 6.36 -6.40
C ARG A 53 11.83 7.64 -7.17
N TRP A 54 12.81 8.50 -7.41
CA TRP A 54 12.63 9.69 -8.24
C TRP A 54 12.10 9.32 -9.63
N TRP A 55 12.75 8.37 -10.32
CA TRP A 55 12.30 7.91 -11.63
C TRP A 55 10.93 7.25 -11.61
N GLU A 56 10.60 6.51 -10.56
CA GLU A 56 9.26 5.93 -10.38
C GLU A 56 8.19 7.01 -10.20
N VAL A 57 8.46 8.05 -9.41
CA VAL A 57 7.52 9.17 -9.26
C VAL A 57 7.32 9.89 -10.59
N LEU A 58 8.38 10.19 -11.33
CA LEU A 58 8.28 10.82 -12.64
C LEU A 58 7.46 9.96 -13.62
N LYS A 59 7.73 8.66 -13.64
CA LYS A 59 6.98 7.70 -14.46
C LYS A 59 5.51 7.65 -14.05
N PHE A 60 5.23 7.58 -12.76
CA PHE A 60 3.86 7.57 -12.23
C PHE A 60 3.10 8.84 -12.57
N CYS A 61 3.72 10.03 -12.49
CA CYS A 61 3.12 11.27 -12.98
C CYS A 61 2.83 11.21 -14.49
N GLY A 62 3.73 10.55 -15.25
CA GLY A 62 3.65 10.23 -16.67
C GLY A 62 2.37 9.53 -17.10
N ASP A 63 2.16 8.36 -16.52
CA ASP A 63 1.21 7.37 -17.02
C ASP A 63 0.52 6.56 -15.93
N GLY A 64 0.66 6.94 -14.66
CA GLY A 64 0.15 6.18 -13.53
C GLY A 64 0.84 4.83 -13.36
N GLY A 65 2.00 4.61 -14.00
CA GLY A 65 2.66 3.32 -14.04
C GLY A 65 1.99 2.33 -14.98
N LEU A 66 1.34 2.78 -16.06
CA LEU A 66 0.67 1.94 -17.05
C LEU A 66 1.54 1.67 -18.27
N PRO A 67 1.41 0.48 -18.89
CA PRO A 67 2.16 0.19 -20.10
C PRO A 67 1.52 0.90 -21.31
N PRO A 68 2.28 1.12 -22.40
CA PRO A 68 1.82 1.87 -23.58
C PRO A 68 0.48 1.40 -24.18
N GLU A 69 0.21 0.11 -24.12
CA GLU A 69 -1.02 -0.50 -24.61
C GLU A 69 -2.25 -0.10 -23.78
N GLU A 70 -2.14 0.00 -22.46
CA GLU A 70 -3.24 0.41 -21.57
C GLU A 70 -3.43 1.94 -21.57
N LEU A 71 -2.36 2.70 -21.84
CA LEU A 71 -2.46 4.16 -21.98
C LEU A 71 -3.41 4.58 -23.10
N ARG A 72 -3.49 3.77 -24.17
CA ARG A 72 -4.43 3.99 -25.28
C ARG A 72 -5.90 3.86 -24.87
N LEU A 73 -6.19 3.05 -23.85
CA LEU A 73 -7.55 2.87 -23.32
C LEU A 73 -7.91 3.96 -22.31
N CYS A 74 -6.90 4.51 -21.62
CA CYS A 74 -7.07 5.59 -20.64
C CYS A 74 -7.20 6.98 -21.29
N ASN A 75 -6.99 7.11 -22.60
CA ASN A 75 -7.07 8.36 -23.37
C ASN A 75 -6.34 9.56 -22.78
N LEU A 76 -5.37 9.30 -21.91
CA LEU A 76 -4.27 10.21 -21.64
C LEU A 76 -3.46 10.28 -22.92
N THR A 77 -3.73 11.27 -23.77
CA THR A 77 -2.68 11.74 -24.68
C THR A 77 -1.62 12.37 -23.81
N SER A 78 -0.73 11.50 -23.35
CA SER A 78 0.67 11.69 -23.55
C SER A 78 1.21 13.01 -22.97
N ILE A 79 1.92 12.82 -21.86
CA ILE A 79 3.17 13.52 -21.53
C ILE A 79 4.22 13.45 -22.69
N THR A 80 3.92 12.76 -23.79
CA THR A 80 4.76 12.65 -24.99
C THR A 80 4.39 13.60 -26.15
N GLY A 81 3.55 14.61 -25.93
CA GLY A 81 3.34 15.68 -26.89
C GLY A 81 4.16 16.87 -26.45
N ARG A 82 5.24 17.20 -27.16
CA ARG A 82 5.87 18.53 -27.05
C ARG A 82 4.81 19.59 -27.36
N ALA A 83 4.08 20.02 -26.34
CA ALA A 83 3.64 21.39 -26.25
C ALA A 83 4.83 22.15 -25.68
N GLU A 84 5.23 23.23 -26.34
CA GLU A 84 6.10 24.23 -25.75
C GLU A 84 5.43 24.72 -24.45
N GLY A 85 5.88 24.17 -23.31
CA GLY A 85 5.35 24.52 -21.99
C GLY A 85 5.36 23.35 -21.01
N LEU A 86 6.06 23.56 -19.89
CA LEU A 86 5.93 22.88 -18.59
C LEU A 86 6.70 21.56 -18.32
N TYR A 87 7.91 21.43 -18.88
CA TYR A 87 9.01 20.62 -18.29
C TYR A 87 10.24 21.44 -17.89
N THR A 88 10.16 22.77 -17.89
CA THR A 88 11.36 23.59 -18.04
C THR A 88 12.16 23.90 -16.76
N ASN A 89 11.72 23.57 -15.54
CA ASN A 89 12.45 24.06 -14.34
C ASN A 89 12.74 23.05 -13.21
N ILE A 90 12.36 21.78 -13.33
CA ILE A 90 12.92 20.76 -12.44
C ILE A 90 14.04 20.09 -13.20
N ALA A 91 15.28 20.36 -12.80
CA ALA A 91 16.41 19.58 -13.27
C ALA A 91 16.05 18.09 -13.12
N LEU A 92 16.07 17.33 -14.23
CA LEU A 92 15.93 15.87 -14.22
C LEU A 92 16.96 15.21 -13.27
N ALA A 93 18.01 15.97 -12.92
CA ALA A 93 18.99 15.65 -11.91
C ALA A 93 18.37 15.60 -10.50
N PRO A 94 18.43 14.43 -9.86
CA PRO A 94 18.04 14.25 -8.47
C PRO A 94 18.89 15.19 -7.56
N ASN A 95 18.30 16.25 -7.00
CA ASN A 95 18.95 17.19 -6.07
C ASN A 95 18.21 17.35 -4.72
N ALA A 96 18.77 18.17 -3.81
CA ALA A 96 18.18 18.42 -2.49
C ALA A 96 16.75 19.00 -2.55
N ALA A 97 16.48 19.90 -3.52
CA ALA A 97 15.15 20.46 -3.72
C ALA A 97 14.14 19.40 -4.18
N ALA A 98 14.55 18.49 -5.08
CA ALA A 98 13.74 17.35 -5.50
C ALA A 98 13.43 16.40 -4.33
N ARG A 99 14.37 16.22 -3.39
CA ARG A 99 14.15 15.43 -2.18
C ARG A 99 13.11 16.07 -1.25
N PHE A 100 13.21 17.38 -1.03
CA PHE A 100 12.24 18.13 -0.24
C PHE A 100 10.84 18.11 -0.87
N TRP A 101 10.77 18.32 -2.19
CA TRP A 101 9.53 18.22 -2.95
C TRP A 101 8.88 16.84 -2.82
N MET A 102 9.63 15.76 -3.04
CA MET A 102 9.12 14.39 -2.93
C MET A 102 8.64 14.07 -1.50
N SER A 103 9.32 14.61 -0.49
CA SER A 103 8.91 14.49 0.92
C SER A 103 7.57 15.18 1.19
N SER A 104 7.38 16.38 0.63
CA SER A 104 6.14 17.16 0.75
C SER A 104 4.98 16.49 0.02
N LEU A 105 5.21 16.04 -1.21
CA LEU A 105 4.26 15.28 -2.03
C LEU A 105 3.80 14.00 -1.30
N LYS A 106 4.77 13.26 -0.74
CA LYS A 106 4.50 12.04 0.02
C LYS A 106 3.69 12.30 1.27
N SER A 107 4.07 13.30 2.07
CA SER A 107 3.38 13.64 3.31
C SER A 107 1.93 14.05 3.08
N SER A 108 1.68 14.93 2.11
CA SER A 108 0.34 15.41 1.76
C SER A 108 -0.54 14.28 1.20
N SER A 109 -0.01 13.49 0.26
CA SER A 109 -0.73 12.36 -0.33
C SER A 109 -1.05 11.27 0.68
N LEU A 110 -0.10 10.96 1.58
CA LEU A 110 -0.31 9.98 2.64
C LEU A 110 -1.41 10.43 3.62
N ALA A 111 -1.45 11.70 3.98
CA ALA A 111 -2.50 12.25 4.85
C ALA A 111 -3.89 12.11 4.21
N GLY A 112 -4.01 12.46 2.91
CA GLY A 112 -5.25 12.27 2.16
C GLY A 112 -5.68 10.80 2.09
N LEU A 113 -4.75 9.89 1.81
CA LEU A 113 -5.06 8.47 1.72
C LEU A 113 -5.48 7.87 3.08
N LYS A 114 -4.84 8.29 4.18
CA LYS A 114 -5.26 7.90 5.53
C LYS A 114 -6.67 8.38 5.86
N HIS A 115 -7.01 9.62 5.48
CA HIS A 115 -8.36 10.15 5.65
C HIS A 115 -9.39 9.33 4.86
N TYR A 116 -9.07 8.98 3.61
CA TYR A 116 -9.91 8.11 2.78
C TYR A 116 -10.16 6.75 3.44
N VAL A 117 -9.09 6.05 3.87
CA VAL A 117 -9.20 4.73 4.49
C VAL A 117 -9.95 4.77 5.83
N ALA A 118 -9.91 5.89 6.55
CA ALA A 118 -10.69 6.09 7.79
C ALA A 118 -12.20 6.33 7.55
N GLY A 119 -12.68 6.27 6.30
CA GLY A 119 -14.08 6.51 5.94
C GLY A 119 -14.36 7.92 5.43
N GLY A 120 -13.33 8.73 5.22
CA GLY A 120 -13.45 10.06 4.61
C GLY A 120 -13.45 10.03 3.09
N ALA A 121 -13.67 11.19 2.47
CA ALA A 121 -13.45 11.38 1.03
C ALA A 121 -11.99 11.75 0.75
N LEU A 122 -11.49 11.38 -0.45
CA LEU A 122 -10.24 11.90 -0.98
C LEU A 122 -10.57 13.06 -1.93
N GLY A 123 -10.26 14.29 -1.52
CA GLY A 123 -10.42 15.47 -2.36
C GLY A 123 -9.08 15.94 -2.93
N THR A 124 -9.10 16.47 -4.16
CA THR A 124 -8.06 17.40 -4.60
C THR A 124 -8.39 18.79 -4.07
N GLY A 125 -7.38 19.57 -3.68
CA GLY A 125 -7.53 21.02 -3.74
C GLY A 125 -7.81 21.50 -5.16
N ALA A 126 -7.92 22.81 -5.38
CA ALA A 126 -7.99 23.35 -6.72
C ALA A 126 -6.70 23.02 -7.50
N LEU A 127 -6.77 22.04 -8.41
CA LEU A 127 -5.68 21.70 -9.31
C LEU A 127 -5.97 22.31 -10.68
N PRO A 128 -5.08 23.16 -11.22
CA PRO A 128 -5.23 23.63 -12.59
C PRO A 128 -5.08 22.44 -13.55
N MET A 129 -6.15 22.09 -14.25
CA MET A 129 -6.19 21.01 -15.22
C MET A 129 -6.90 21.48 -16.48
N ASN A 130 -6.29 21.21 -17.63
CA ASN A 130 -6.92 21.44 -18.93
C ASN A 130 -7.34 20.12 -19.52
N PHE A 131 -8.56 20.06 -20.06
CA PHE A 131 -9.07 18.88 -20.70
C PHE A 131 -9.26 19.13 -22.20
N THR A 132 -8.82 18.19 -23.03
CA THR A 132 -9.00 18.25 -24.48
C THR A 132 -9.74 17.00 -24.95
N VAL A 133 -10.77 17.20 -25.76
CA VAL A 133 -11.50 16.12 -26.45
C VAL A 133 -11.29 16.30 -27.95
N ARG A 134 -10.90 15.23 -28.65
CA ARG A 134 -10.70 15.25 -30.10
C ARG A 134 -11.71 14.34 -30.79
N LYS A 135 -12.40 14.86 -31.80
CA LYS A 135 -13.33 14.08 -32.62
C LYS A 135 -12.58 12.92 -33.30
N GLY A 136 -13.10 11.71 -33.18
CA GLY A 136 -12.48 10.50 -33.78
C GLY A 136 -11.33 9.89 -32.97
N THR A 137 -10.97 10.47 -31.82
CA THR A 137 -10.10 9.83 -30.82
C THR A 137 -10.97 9.38 -29.66
N PRO A 138 -10.85 8.14 -29.16
CA PRO A 138 -11.52 7.78 -27.92
C PRO A 138 -11.04 8.69 -26.78
N GLY A 139 -11.97 9.07 -25.89
CA GLY A 139 -11.77 9.67 -24.57
C GLY A 139 -11.18 11.07 -24.42
N LEU A 140 -10.72 11.33 -23.19
CA LEU A 140 -10.43 12.65 -22.63
C LEU A 140 -8.94 12.80 -22.31
N ALA A 141 -8.27 13.74 -22.98
CA ALA A 141 -6.90 14.09 -22.67
C ALA A 141 -6.87 15.08 -21.51
N ALA A 142 -6.09 14.80 -20.47
CA ALA A 142 -5.82 15.74 -19.39
C ALA A 142 -4.40 16.29 -19.52
N THR A 143 -4.26 17.61 -19.50
CA THR A 143 -2.98 18.32 -19.42
C THR A 143 -2.88 18.99 -18.05
N VAL A 144 -1.77 18.74 -17.38
CA VAL A 144 -1.47 19.23 -16.03
C VAL A 144 -0.19 20.07 -16.09
N PRO A 145 -0.14 21.23 -15.42
CA PRO A 145 1.01 22.12 -15.50
C PRO A 145 2.21 21.64 -14.67
N HIS A 146 1.99 20.85 -13.63
CA HIS A 146 3.05 20.46 -12.69
C HIS A 146 2.97 18.99 -12.29
N TYR A 147 4.12 18.42 -11.89
CA TYR A 147 4.21 17.03 -11.43
C TYR A 147 3.33 16.73 -10.22
N ASP A 148 3.12 17.69 -9.32
CA ASP A 148 2.20 17.52 -8.19
C ASP A 148 0.76 17.28 -8.63
N ALA A 149 0.30 18.06 -9.61
CA ALA A 149 -1.05 17.91 -10.17
C ALA A 149 -1.16 16.59 -10.94
N ALA A 150 -0.12 16.21 -11.69
CA ALA A 150 -0.05 14.92 -12.37
C ALA A 150 -0.13 13.74 -11.40
N PHE A 151 0.70 13.75 -10.36
CA PHE A 151 0.73 12.72 -9.33
C PHE A 151 -0.62 12.60 -8.63
N THR A 152 -1.19 13.73 -8.21
CA THR A 152 -2.46 13.77 -7.49
C THR A 152 -3.61 13.28 -8.36
N TYR A 153 -3.64 13.67 -9.63
CA TYR A 153 -4.61 13.19 -10.60
C TYR A 153 -4.53 11.67 -10.78
N GLN A 154 -3.33 11.12 -10.98
CA GLN A 154 -3.15 9.67 -11.15
C GLN A 154 -3.52 8.90 -9.88
N MET A 155 -3.12 9.39 -8.71
CA MET A 155 -3.52 8.83 -7.42
C MET A 155 -5.05 8.75 -7.31
N ILE A 156 -5.76 9.83 -7.61
CA ILE A 156 -7.21 9.88 -7.43
C ILE A 156 -7.93 9.00 -8.43
N ASN A 157 -7.48 8.92 -9.68
CA ASN A 157 -8.05 7.97 -10.63
C ASN A 157 -7.91 6.52 -10.15
N LEU A 158 -6.73 6.15 -9.64
CA LEU A 158 -6.50 4.81 -9.10
C LEU A 158 -7.33 4.55 -7.83
N VAL A 159 -7.45 5.53 -6.93
CA VAL A 159 -8.28 5.41 -5.72
C VAL A 159 -9.77 5.40 -6.05
N ALA A 160 -10.23 6.15 -7.05
CA ALA A 160 -11.63 6.13 -7.47
C ALA A 160 -12.04 4.75 -8.00
N GLU A 161 -11.16 4.08 -8.74
CA GLU A 161 -11.43 2.78 -9.34
C GLU A 161 -11.19 1.60 -8.38
N PHE A 162 -10.09 1.63 -7.62
CA PHE A 162 -9.65 0.49 -6.80
C PHE A 162 -9.64 0.79 -5.30
N GLY A 163 -10.05 1.98 -4.88
CA GLY A 163 -10.13 2.40 -3.48
C GLY A 163 -10.94 1.48 -2.56
N PRO A 164 -12.04 0.83 -3.01
CA PRO A 164 -12.74 -0.16 -2.18
C PRO A 164 -11.86 -1.36 -1.75
N ARG A 165 -10.73 -1.59 -2.42
CA ARG A 165 -9.75 -2.63 -2.06
C ARG A 165 -8.68 -2.11 -1.09
N LEU A 166 -8.62 -0.80 -0.81
CA LEU A 166 -7.69 -0.25 0.17
C LEU A 166 -8.19 -0.57 1.58
N GLY A 167 -7.34 -1.27 2.32
CA GLY A 167 -7.59 -1.60 3.72
C GLY A 167 -6.48 -1.09 4.62
N GLN A 168 -6.74 -1.07 5.91
CA GLN A 168 -5.74 -0.85 6.94
C GLN A 168 -5.50 -2.13 7.72
N CYS A 169 -4.23 -2.54 7.85
CA CYS A 169 -3.89 -3.78 8.54
C CYS A 169 -4.31 -3.71 10.00
N ARG A 170 -5.08 -4.70 10.47
CA ARG A 170 -5.59 -4.72 11.85
C ARG A 170 -4.47 -4.69 12.89
N TYR A 171 -3.35 -5.36 12.60
CA TYR A 171 -2.17 -5.45 13.46
C TYR A 171 -1.25 -4.22 13.36
N CYS A 172 -0.58 -4.01 12.22
CA CYS A 172 0.46 -2.98 12.10
C CYS A 172 -0.02 -1.60 11.62
N LYS A 173 -1.32 -1.44 11.35
CA LYS A 173 -1.95 -0.20 10.87
C LYS A 173 -1.44 0.32 9.52
N THR A 174 -0.57 -0.43 8.84
CA THR A 174 -0.13 -0.16 7.47
C THR A 174 -1.29 -0.32 6.51
N MET A 175 -1.47 0.64 5.61
CA MET A 175 -2.42 0.55 4.51
C MET A 175 -1.91 -0.46 3.47
N TYR A 176 -2.82 -1.21 2.85
CA TYR A 176 -2.48 -2.17 1.82
C TYR A 176 -3.61 -2.28 0.80
N LEU A 177 -3.26 -2.73 -0.40
CA LEU A 177 -4.26 -3.13 -1.38
C LEU A 177 -4.63 -4.59 -1.18
N ALA A 178 -5.91 -4.85 -0.95
CA ALA A 178 -6.44 -6.18 -0.74
C ALA A 178 -6.59 -6.91 -2.09
N GLY A 179 -6.03 -8.12 -2.18
CA GLY A 179 -6.29 -9.03 -3.30
C GLY A 179 -7.68 -9.66 -3.24
N ARG A 180 -8.29 -9.71 -2.04
CA ARG A 180 -9.62 -10.25 -1.76
C ARG A 180 -10.34 -9.34 -0.76
N SER A 181 -11.67 -9.26 -0.84
CA SER A 181 -12.49 -8.42 0.04
C SER A 181 -12.42 -8.80 1.52
N ASP A 182 -12.12 -10.05 1.83
CA ASP A 182 -12.02 -10.58 3.20
C ASP A 182 -10.64 -10.38 3.85
N LYS A 183 -9.63 -9.92 3.08
CA LYS A 183 -8.27 -9.78 3.59
C LYS A 183 -8.22 -8.63 4.59
N THR A 184 -7.90 -8.94 5.85
CA THR A 184 -7.85 -8.01 7.00
C THR A 184 -6.42 -7.67 7.47
N TYR A 185 -5.41 -8.35 6.92
CA TYR A 185 -4.00 -8.18 7.27
C TYR A 185 -3.16 -7.94 6.02
N CYS A 186 -2.15 -7.08 6.10
CA CYS A 186 -1.27 -6.81 4.96
C CYS A 186 -0.41 -8.04 4.58
N SER A 187 -0.01 -8.85 5.57
CA SER A 187 0.84 -10.03 5.40
C SER A 187 0.42 -11.19 6.31
N ALA A 188 0.83 -12.41 5.95
CA ALA A 188 0.65 -13.60 6.77
C ALA A 188 1.33 -13.47 8.15
N VAL A 189 2.46 -12.75 8.22
CA VAL A 189 3.15 -12.46 9.49
C VAL A 189 2.27 -11.62 10.41
N CYS A 190 1.63 -10.57 9.90
CA CYS A 190 0.73 -9.73 10.70
C CYS A 190 -0.47 -10.53 11.22
N GLN A 191 -1.03 -11.40 10.38
CA GLN A 191 -2.11 -12.31 10.79
C GLN A 191 -1.65 -13.27 11.89
N ALA A 192 -0.47 -13.89 11.75
CA ALA A 192 0.08 -14.79 12.74
C ALA A 192 0.40 -14.10 14.08
N MET A 193 0.89 -12.85 14.04
CA MET A 193 1.15 -12.05 15.24
C MET A 193 -0.13 -11.67 15.97
N GLN A 194 -1.17 -11.24 15.24
CA GLN A 194 -2.48 -10.98 15.85
C GLN A 194 -3.06 -12.24 16.49
N TRP A 195 -2.97 -13.39 15.80
CA TRP A 195 -3.45 -14.66 16.35
C TRP A 195 -2.79 -15.01 17.68
N LYS A 196 -1.47 -14.79 17.82
CA LYS A 196 -0.74 -15.03 19.09
C LYS A 196 -1.19 -14.11 20.22
N ILE A 197 -1.60 -12.89 19.91
CA ILE A 197 -2.15 -11.94 20.90
C ILE A 197 -3.54 -12.40 21.35
N ASP A 198 -4.38 -12.81 20.40
CA ASP A 198 -5.74 -13.25 20.66
C ASP A 198 -5.79 -14.63 21.35
N HIS A 199 -4.74 -15.45 21.19
CA HIS A 199 -4.62 -16.81 21.74
C HIS A 199 -3.31 -16.98 22.53
N PRO A 200 -3.17 -16.31 23.70
CA PRO A 200 -1.99 -16.48 24.53
C PRO A 200 -1.87 -17.94 24.96
N LYS A 201 -0.66 -18.50 24.86
CA LYS A 201 -0.38 -19.94 25.10
C LYS A 201 -0.59 -20.43 26.55
N THR A 202 -1.11 -19.60 27.45
CA THR A 202 -1.35 -19.96 28.85
C THR A 202 -2.66 -19.37 29.38
N PRO A 203 -3.60 -20.21 29.86
CA PRO A 203 -4.70 -19.74 30.70
C PRO A 203 -4.20 -19.33 32.11
N PRO A 204 -4.95 -18.48 32.83
CA PRO A 204 -4.54 -17.97 34.14
C PRO A 204 -4.48 -19.07 35.20
N VAL A 205 -3.45 -18.93 36.05
CA VAL A 205 -3.18 -19.50 37.39
C VAL A 205 -3.95 -20.75 37.82
N LYS A 206 -3.17 -21.80 38.14
CA LYS A 206 -3.55 -23.06 38.80
C LYS A 206 -4.61 -22.87 39.90
N PRO A 207 -5.65 -23.73 39.98
CA PRO A 207 -6.42 -23.84 41.21
C PRO A 207 -5.48 -24.30 42.33
N SER A 208 -5.41 -23.49 43.38
CA SER A 208 -4.72 -23.78 44.63
C SER A 208 -5.23 -25.12 45.18
N LYS A 209 -4.32 -26.09 45.37
CA LYS A 209 -4.62 -27.34 46.07
C LYS A 209 -5.16 -27.02 47.47
N PRO A 210 -6.26 -27.63 47.92
CA PRO A 210 -6.61 -27.61 49.34
C PRO A 210 -5.56 -28.45 50.09
N THR A 211 -4.79 -27.77 50.93
CA THR A 211 -3.89 -28.39 51.90
C THR A 211 -4.74 -29.04 52.99
N VAL A 212 -4.96 -30.35 52.93
CA VAL A 212 -5.46 -31.11 54.09
C VAL A 212 -4.42 -32.16 54.46
N LYS A 213 -3.53 -31.78 55.39
CA LYS A 213 -2.75 -32.72 56.20
C LYS A 213 -3.67 -33.29 57.27
N GLY A 214 -3.94 -34.59 57.24
CA GLY A 214 -4.79 -35.25 58.23
C GLY A 214 -4.77 -36.77 58.13
N ARG A 215 -3.62 -37.37 58.46
CA ARG A 215 -3.37 -38.81 58.53
C ARG A 215 -4.15 -39.47 59.69
N LYS A 216 -5.03 -40.44 59.41
CA LYS A 216 -5.25 -41.64 60.26
C LYS A 216 -5.67 -42.85 59.41
N LYS A 217 -4.79 -43.86 59.34
CA LYS A 217 -5.15 -45.27 59.04
C LYS A 217 -5.82 -45.87 60.27
N PRO A 218 -6.82 -46.74 60.10
CA PRO A 218 -6.72 -48.08 60.70
C PRO A 218 -7.13 -49.18 59.69
N THR A 219 -6.23 -50.13 59.40
CA THR A 219 -6.24 -51.55 59.85
C THR A 219 -7.34 -52.42 59.23
N ALA A 220 -6.90 -53.32 58.35
CA ALA A 220 -7.66 -54.46 57.86
C ALA A 220 -8.02 -55.43 59.00
N LYS A 221 -9.28 -55.83 59.10
CA LYS A 221 -9.70 -57.03 59.84
C LYS A 221 -10.04 -58.13 58.83
N LYS A 222 -9.23 -59.20 58.84
CA LYS A 222 -9.58 -60.51 58.30
C LYS A 222 -10.42 -61.27 59.32
N GLY A 223 -11.42 -62.01 58.84
CA GLY A 223 -11.85 -63.28 59.43
C GLY A 223 -13.11 -63.26 60.29
N GLY A 224 -14.13 -64.04 59.88
CA GLY A 224 -15.27 -64.41 60.71
C GLY A 224 -16.39 -65.11 59.93
N ARG A 225 -16.35 -66.45 59.91
CA ARG A 225 -17.39 -67.38 59.39
C ARG A 225 -18.70 -67.27 60.18
N HIS A 226 -19.83 -67.56 59.54
CA HIS A 226 -20.93 -68.45 59.98
C HIS A 226 -21.94 -68.54 58.81
N ALA A 227 -22.16 -69.69 58.16
CA ALA A 227 -22.87 -70.91 58.56
C ALA A 227 -24.40 -70.82 58.40
N LYS A 228 -24.90 -71.82 57.66
CA LYS A 228 -26.28 -72.18 57.29
C LYS A 228 -27.36 -72.00 58.38
N ARG A 229 -28.57 -71.66 57.93
CA ARG A 229 -29.73 -72.55 58.01
C ARG A 229 -30.66 -72.30 56.83
#